data_AF-A0A6P8VTT3-F1
#
_entry.id   AF-A0A6P8VTT3-F1
#
_cell.length_a   1.000
_cell.length_b   1.000
_cell.length_c   1.000
_cell.angle_alpha   90.00
_cell.angle_beta   90.00
_cell.angle_gamma   90.00
#
_symmetry.space_group_name_H-M   'P 1'
#
loop_
_entity.id
_entity.type
_entity.pdbx_description
1 polymer ?
#
loop_
_entity_poly.entity_id
_entity_poly.type
_entity_poly.pdbx_seq_one_letter_code
_entity_poly.pdbx_strand_id
1 'polypeptide(L)'
;MNLHAADIVKKSQHTSNNKCRLVFARVNHSQRSGETPLKTWIVAKEDGEVVTAHCNCMAGLSESCSHVGAVLFAIEAGVKMRETASCTTEKCKWLMPSHVKKIPAAPVAMIDFSSAKSKKQKLDDAIAGRTVRYGCKYEATARKQYEGVQSLHHQGFSCKDSRLWLNPQWPYMGASPDGCVTCTCHGTGICEIKCPHSKQEEANLRLCAGEQGFCLVNDGGTVKLDRRHAYYHQIQAQLHLVDVDYCDFVVWTKKDLFVERIVRDVDLWDNIIPRVERFFRLCVLPEVLGQQLTRGKVKVIKSWCAHFFPQEHVSA
;
A
#
# COMPACT_ATOMS: atom_id res chain seq x y z
N MET A 1 -18.39 4.69 5.58
CA MET A 1 -18.71 5.90 6.35
C MET A 1 -19.88 6.57 5.63
N ASN A 2 -21.08 6.56 6.20
CA ASN A 2 -22.26 7.14 5.55
C ASN A 2 -22.03 8.64 5.34
N LEU A 3 -22.05 9.07 4.08
CA LEU A 3 -21.84 10.47 3.72
C LEU A 3 -23.02 11.29 4.23
N HIS A 4 -22.74 12.30 5.06
CA HIS A 4 -23.72 13.33 5.39
C HIS A 4 -24.02 14.12 4.11
N ALA A 5 -25.19 13.92 3.51
CA ALA A 5 -25.67 14.81 2.46
C ALA A 5 -26.00 16.17 3.08
N ALA A 6 -25.47 17.24 2.48
CA ALA A 6 -25.69 18.61 2.91
C ALA A 6 -26.27 19.43 1.76
N ASP A 7 -27.50 19.92 1.93
CA ASP A 7 -28.12 20.87 1.00
C ASP A 7 -27.75 22.29 1.43
N ILE A 8 -26.98 22.99 0.60
CA ILE A 8 -26.43 24.31 0.91
C ILE A 8 -27.26 25.40 0.23
N VAL A 9 -27.75 26.35 1.04
CA VAL A 9 -28.44 27.56 0.57
C VAL A 9 -27.62 28.78 0.98
N LYS A 10 -27.12 29.53 -0.01
CA LYS A 10 -26.28 30.70 0.20
C LYS A 10 -27.13 31.97 0.35
N LYS A 11 -26.89 32.78 1.39
CA LYS A 11 -27.44 34.14 1.53
C LYS A 11 -26.33 35.13 1.92
N SER A 12 -26.07 36.14 1.10
CA SER A 12 -25.10 37.19 1.42
C SER A 12 -25.77 38.33 2.21
N GLN A 13 -25.20 38.73 3.34
CA GLN A 13 -25.53 39.98 4.02
C GLN A 13 -24.29 40.87 4.12
N HIS A 14 -24.45 42.16 3.87
CA HIS A 14 -23.40 43.17 4.00
C HIS A 14 -23.64 43.99 5.27
N THR A 15 -22.73 43.92 6.24
CA THR A 15 -22.68 44.87 7.36
C THR A 15 -21.39 45.69 7.25
N SER A 16 -21.49 46.97 7.63
CA SER A 16 -20.69 48.08 7.11
C SER A 16 -19.21 48.16 7.50
N ASN A 17 -18.56 47.08 7.93
CA ASN A 17 -17.09 47.12 8.12
C ASN A 17 -16.35 45.78 8.00
N ASN A 18 -17.00 44.67 7.64
CA ASN A 18 -16.33 43.41 7.29
C ASN A 18 -17.22 42.62 6.33
N LYS A 19 -16.74 42.32 5.11
CA LYS A 19 -17.48 41.50 4.13
C LYS A 19 -17.52 40.05 4.60
N CYS A 20 -18.52 39.70 5.40
CA CYS A 20 -18.78 38.33 5.83
C CYS A 20 -19.86 37.68 4.96
N ARG A 21 -19.73 36.37 4.70
CA ARG A 21 -20.71 35.55 3.98
C ARG A 21 -21.34 34.58 4.96
N LEU A 22 -22.66 34.59 5.02
CA LEU A 22 -23.45 33.66 5.80
C LEU A 22 -23.92 32.50 4.92
N VAL A 23 -23.59 31.28 5.31
CA VAL A 23 -23.98 30.07 4.59
C VAL A 23 -24.91 29.27 5.46
N PHE A 24 -26.10 28.96 4.95
CA PHE A 24 -27.03 28.04 5.59
C PHE A 24 -26.93 26.68 4.92
N ALA A 25 -27.00 25.61 5.72
CA ALA A 25 -27.00 24.26 5.23
C ALA A 25 -27.90 23.35 6.05
N ARG A 26 -28.49 22.36 5.40
CA ARG A 26 -29.24 21.28 6.05
C ARG A 26 -28.41 20.01 5.96
N VAL A 27 -28.07 19.40 7.10
CA VAL A 27 -27.16 18.25 7.17
C VAL A 27 -27.88 17.06 7.80
N ASN A 28 -27.90 15.92 7.12
CA ASN A 28 -28.52 14.70 7.64
C ASN A 28 -27.72 14.11 8.82
N HIS A 29 -28.37 13.34 9.69
CA HIS A 29 -27.69 12.58 10.75
C HIS A 29 -26.93 11.37 10.17
N SER A 30 -25.75 11.02 10.71
CA SER A 30 -24.90 9.93 10.19
C SER A 30 -25.48 8.52 10.40
N GLN A 31 -26.32 8.37 11.43
CA GLN A 31 -26.84 7.07 11.90
C GLN A 31 -28.37 6.99 11.90
N ARG A 32 -29.07 8.09 11.59
CA ARG A 32 -30.54 8.19 11.65
C ARG A 32 -31.08 8.94 10.43
N SER A 33 -31.03 8.27 9.28
CA SER A 33 -31.37 8.83 7.97
C SER A 33 -32.84 9.27 7.82
N GLY A 34 -33.73 8.87 8.75
CA GLY A 34 -35.14 9.22 8.76
C GLY A 34 -35.51 10.41 9.67
N GLU A 35 -34.54 10.97 10.42
CA GLU A 35 -34.78 12.16 11.26
C GLU A 35 -34.68 13.46 10.45
N THR A 36 -35.32 14.52 10.97
CA THR A 36 -35.32 15.83 10.30
C THR A 36 -33.88 16.37 10.20
N PRO A 37 -33.43 16.83 9.01
CA PRO A 37 -32.07 17.31 8.84
C PRO A 37 -31.73 18.47 9.78
N LEU A 38 -30.52 18.46 10.32
CA LEU A 38 -30.01 19.48 11.22
C LEU A 38 -29.76 20.79 10.48
N LYS A 39 -30.12 21.90 11.12
CA LYS A 39 -29.91 23.25 10.60
C LYS A 39 -28.53 23.72 11.05
N THR A 40 -27.68 23.99 10.07
CA THR A 40 -26.31 24.48 10.29
C THR A 40 -26.14 25.82 9.60
N TRP A 41 -25.44 26.75 10.23
CA TRP A 41 -25.04 28.00 9.60
C TRP A 41 -23.57 28.32 9.90
N ILE A 42 -22.92 29.00 8.96
CA ILE A 42 -21.49 29.34 9.02
C ILE A 42 -21.31 30.78 8.56
N VAL A 43 -20.53 31.56 9.31
CA VAL A 43 -20.07 32.89 8.90
C VAL A 43 -18.60 32.78 8.51
N ALA A 44 -18.28 33.12 7.26
CA ALA A 44 -16.91 33.13 6.75
C ALA A 44 -16.56 34.46 6.07
N LYS A 45 -15.32 34.90 6.19
CA LYS A 45 -14.77 36.06 5.48
C LYS A 45 -14.49 35.71 4.00
N GLU A 46 -14.22 36.72 3.17
CA GLU A 46 -13.91 36.50 1.75
C GLU A 46 -12.57 35.78 1.51
N ASP A 47 -11.65 35.79 2.47
CA ASP A 47 -10.37 35.08 2.44
C ASP A 47 -10.48 33.59 2.83
N GLY A 48 -11.67 33.14 3.24
CA GLY A 48 -11.92 31.76 3.67
C GLY A 48 -11.76 31.53 5.18
N GLU A 49 -11.47 32.55 5.98
CA GLU A 49 -11.46 32.43 7.44
C GLU A 49 -12.89 32.24 7.98
N VAL A 50 -13.11 31.16 8.74
CA VAL A 50 -14.39 30.88 9.40
C VAL A 50 -14.43 31.64 10.73
N VAL A 51 -15.38 32.56 10.88
CA VAL A 51 -15.52 33.40 12.08
C VAL A 51 -16.24 32.64 13.18
N THR A 52 -17.35 31.99 12.84
CA THR A 52 -18.16 31.18 13.76
C THR A 52 -19.06 30.25 12.97
N ALA A 53 -19.45 29.14 13.60
CA ALA A 53 -20.36 28.17 13.02
C ALA A 53 -21.25 27.56 14.10
N HIS A 54 -22.48 27.25 13.75
CA HIS A 54 -23.41 26.65 14.70
C HIS A 54 -24.28 25.61 14.01
N CYS A 55 -24.61 24.56 14.76
CA CYS A 55 -25.50 23.49 14.36
C CYS A 55 -26.45 23.19 15.51
N ASN A 56 -27.73 22.91 15.25
CA ASN A 56 -28.70 22.59 16.30
C ASN A 56 -28.62 21.14 16.84
N CYS A 57 -27.46 20.48 16.72
CA CYS A 57 -27.22 19.15 17.30
C CYS A 57 -26.80 19.26 18.77
N MET A 58 -26.78 18.13 19.50
CA MET A 58 -26.39 18.11 20.93
C MET A 58 -24.95 18.59 21.19
N ALA A 59 -24.05 18.43 20.22
CA ALA A 59 -22.69 18.98 20.27
C ALA A 59 -22.58 20.42 19.72
N GLY A 60 -23.71 21.02 19.34
CA GLY A 60 -23.83 22.28 18.60
C GLY A 60 -23.34 23.51 19.34
N LEU A 61 -23.38 23.47 20.67
CA LEU A 61 -22.91 24.54 21.55
C LEU A 61 -21.38 24.72 21.53
N SER A 62 -20.65 23.74 20.99
CA SER A 62 -19.18 23.78 20.87
C SER A 62 -18.67 24.36 19.54
N GLU A 63 -19.58 24.74 18.63
CA GLU A 63 -19.27 25.25 17.28
C GLU A 63 -18.48 24.29 16.36
N SER A 64 -18.05 23.12 16.85
CA SER A 64 -17.10 22.22 16.17
C SER A 64 -17.66 20.82 15.90
N CYS A 65 -18.98 20.68 15.72
CA CYS A 65 -19.59 19.36 15.50
C CYS A 65 -19.29 18.82 14.08
N SER A 66 -19.44 17.50 13.91
CA SER A 66 -19.23 16.83 12.61
C SER A 66 -20.09 17.40 11.47
N HIS A 67 -21.27 17.93 11.79
CA HIS A 67 -22.17 18.55 10.82
C HIS A 67 -21.63 19.90 10.29
N VAL A 68 -21.00 20.71 11.14
CA VAL A 68 -20.27 21.93 10.71
C VAL A 68 -19.13 21.55 9.77
N GLY A 69 -18.38 20.50 10.13
CA GLY A 69 -17.30 19.98 9.29
C GLY A 69 -17.77 19.51 7.89
N ALA A 70 -18.96 18.91 7.80
CA ALA A 70 -19.52 18.47 6.53
C ALA A 70 -19.83 19.65 5.58
N VAL A 71 -20.35 20.75 6.11
CA VAL A 71 -20.67 21.95 5.31
C VAL A 71 -19.40 22.64 4.80
N LEU A 72 -18.37 22.78 5.63
CA LEU A 72 -17.08 23.35 5.22
C LEU A 72 -16.42 22.55 4.09
N PHE A 73 -16.49 21.21 4.17
CA PHE A 73 -15.94 20.33 3.16
C PHE A 73 -16.65 20.46 1.80
N ALA A 74 -17.97 20.59 1.82
CA ALA A 74 -18.76 20.79 0.61
C ALA A 74 -18.49 22.16 -0.06
N ILE A 75 -18.26 23.22 0.73
CA ILE A 75 -17.88 24.54 0.20
C ILE A 75 -16.51 24.48 -0.48
N GLU A 76 -15.51 23.86 0.15
CA GLU A 76 -14.16 23.71 -0.41
C GLU A 76 -14.17 22.96 -1.75
N ALA A 77 -14.91 21.85 -1.83
CA ALA A 77 -15.04 21.05 -3.04
C ALA A 77 -15.65 21.87 -4.19
N GLY A 78 -16.71 22.65 -3.92
CA GLY A 78 -17.35 23.50 -4.92
C GLY A 78 -16.43 24.60 -5.47
N VAL A 79 -15.54 25.17 -4.64
CA VAL A 79 -14.55 26.18 -5.07
C VAL A 79 -13.51 25.55 -5.99
N LYS A 80 -12.96 24.39 -5.61
CA LYS A 80 -11.96 23.67 -6.42
C LYS A 80 -12.48 23.29 -7.81
N MET A 81 -13.75 22.86 -7.90
CA MET A 81 -14.38 22.54 -9.18
C MET A 81 -14.54 23.75 -10.10
N ARG A 82 -14.58 24.97 -9.55
CA ARG A 82 -14.71 26.22 -10.30
C ARG A 82 -13.38 26.74 -10.85
N GLU A 83 -12.26 26.46 -10.19
CA GLU A 83 -10.93 26.96 -10.56
C GLU A 83 -10.23 26.14 -11.66
N THR A 84 -10.72 24.93 -11.97
CA THR A 84 -10.15 24.03 -12.98
C THR A 84 -10.68 24.23 -14.42
N ALA A 85 -10.69 25.46 -14.94
CA ALA A 85 -11.15 25.78 -16.30
C ALA A 85 -9.99 25.99 -17.33
N SER A 86 -9.87 25.02 -18.26
CA SER A 86 -9.22 24.92 -19.60
C SER A 86 -7.92 25.68 -19.97
N CYS A 87 -6.88 24.91 -20.32
CA CYS A 87 -5.60 25.32 -20.90
C CYS A 87 -5.45 24.99 -22.41
N THR A 88 -6.46 25.26 -23.24
CA THR A 88 -6.36 25.07 -24.71
C THR A 88 -6.15 26.40 -25.42
N THR A 89 -4.90 26.87 -25.48
CA THR A 89 -4.49 27.95 -26.39
C THR A 89 -2.99 27.87 -26.59
N GLU A 90 -2.53 26.92 -27.41
CA GLU A 90 -1.35 27.01 -28.27
C GLU A 90 -1.23 25.72 -29.12
N LYS A 91 -0.67 25.80 -30.34
CA LYS A 91 -0.49 24.65 -31.23
C LYS A 91 0.71 23.78 -30.80
N CYS A 92 0.45 22.52 -30.45
CA CYS A 92 1.51 21.52 -30.21
C CYS A 92 2.32 21.22 -31.48
N LYS A 93 3.64 21.46 -31.45
CA LYS A 93 4.60 20.95 -32.44
C LYS A 93 5.15 19.61 -31.94
N TRP A 94 4.80 18.52 -32.63
CA TRP A 94 5.32 17.19 -32.35
C TRP A 94 6.68 17.01 -33.02
N LEU A 95 7.76 16.94 -32.22
CA LEU A 95 9.06 16.48 -32.69
C LEU A 95 9.08 14.94 -32.62
N MET A 96 9.33 14.29 -33.76
CA MET A 96 9.48 12.83 -33.86
C MET A 96 10.88 12.41 -33.38
N PRO A 97 11.01 11.34 -32.56
CA PRO A 97 12.30 10.80 -32.17
C PRO A 97 13.10 10.29 -33.38
N SER A 98 14.41 10.58 -33.40
CA SER A 98 15.31 10.43 -34.55
C SER A 98 15.44 8.99 -35.10
N HIS A 99 15.02 7.98 -34.36
CA HIS A 99 15.17 6.56 -34.71
C HIS A 99 13.98 5.96 -35.45
N VAL A 100 12.84 6.67 -35.52
CA VAL A 100 11.61 6.16 -36.14
C VAL A 100 11.49 6.73 -37.56
N LYS A 101 11.91 5.95 -38.56
CA LYS A 101 11.90 6.38 -39.98
C LYS A 101 10.53 6.26 -40.66
N LYS A 102 9.61 5.44 -40.13
CA LYS A 102 8.23 5.31 -40.64
C LYS A 102 7.33 4.66 -39.58
N ILE A 103 6.21 5.29 -39.24
CA ILE A 103 5.17 4.66 -38.39
C ILE A 103 4.11 4.05 -39.33
N PRO A 104 3.83 2.74 -39.24
CA PRO A 104 2.74 2.14 -40.01
C PRO A 104 1.40 2.71 -39.54
N ALA A 105 0.55 3.09 -40.50
CA ALA A 105 -0.78 3.63 -40.19
C ALA A 105 -1.66 2.53 -39.60
N ALA A 106 -2.19 2.76 -38.39
CA ALA A 106 -3.20 1.92 -37.76
C ALA A 106 -4.52 2.73 -37.65
N PRO A 107 -5.69 2.09 -37.78
CA PRO A 107 -6.97 2.75 -37.50
C PRO A 107 -6.94 3.39 -36.11
N VAL A 108 -7.50 4.60 -35.96
CA VAL A 108 -7.51 5.34 -34.67
C VAL A 108 -8.05 4.51 -33.51
N ALA A 109 -9.05 3.66 -33.76
CA ALA A 109 -9.63 2.76 -32.77
C ALA A 109 -8.65 1.69 -32.24
N MET A 110 -7.57 1.42 -32.97
CA MET A 110 -6.52 0.46 -32.62
C MET A 110 -5.23 1.12 -32.11
N ILE A 111 -5.18 2.45 -32.07
CA ILE A 111 -4.03 3.17 -31.52
C ILE A 111 -4.19 3.26 -30.00
N ASP A 112 -3.29 2.58 -29.28
CA ASP A 112 -3.20 2.73 -27.84
C ASP A 112 -2.49 4.04 -27.50
N PHE A 113 -3.28 5.06 -27.13
CA PHE A 113 -2.81 6.39 -26.71
C PHE A 113 -2.29 6.43 -25.26
N SER A 114 -2.23 5.30 -24.55
CA SER A 114 -1.65 5.28 -23.21
C SER A 114 -0.14 5.60 -23.25
N SER A 115 0.33 6.36 -22.27
CA SER A 115 1.73 6.78 -22.17
C SER A 115 2.66 5.56 -22.08
N ALA A 116 3.92 5.70 -22.48
CA ALA A 116 4.90 4.61 -22.35
C ALA A 116 4.99 4.07 -20.90
N LYS A 117 4.87 4.96 -19.91
CA LYS A 117 4.77 4.61 -18.49
C LYS A 117 3.53 3.77 -18.18
N SER A 118 2.36 4.13 -18.71
CA SER A 118 1.13 3.36 -18.53
C SER A 118 1.16 2.01 -19.24
N LYS A 119 1.78 1.93 -20.42
CA LYS A 119 2.00 0.67 -21.14
C LYS A 119 2.93 -0.27 -20.38
N LYS A 120 4.03 0.27 -19.83
CA LYS A 120 4.94 -0.47 -18.95
C LYS A 120 4.20 -0.95 -17.69
N GLN A 121 3.45 -0.07 -17.03
CA GLN A 121 2.67 -0.44 -15.84
C GLN A 121 1.66 -1.57 -16.13
N LYS A 122 0.89 -1.47 -17.23
CA LYS A 122 -0.06 -2.54 -17.62
C LYS A 122 0.65 -3.87 -17.90
N LEU A 123 1.83 -3.83 -18.51
CA LEU A 123 2.64 -5.01 -18.75
C LEU A 123 3.16 -5.61 -17.44
N ASP A 124 3.69 -4.76 -16.56
CA ASP A 124 4.18 -5.14 -15.23
C ASP A 124 3.04 -5.75 -14.39
N ASP A 125 1.85 -5.14 -14.40
CA ASP A 125 0.65 -5.66 -13.73
C ASP A 125 0.21 -7.02 -14.31
N ALA A 126 0.29 -7.18 -15.64
CA ALA A 126 -0.05 -8.44 -16.32
C ALA A 126 1.00 -9.55 -16.06
N ILE A 127 2.27 -9.19 -15.85
CA ILE A 127 3.35 -10.11 -15.49
C ILE A 127 3.27 -10.46 -14.01
N ALA A 128 3.04 -9.49 -13.13
CA ALA A 128 2.81 -9.69 -11.70
C ALA A 128 1.60 -10.61 -11.48
N GLY A 129 0.49 -10.38 -12.19
CA GLY A 129 -0.68 -11.25 -12.15
C GLY A 129 -0.39 -12.69 -12.57
N ARG A 130 0.47 -12.92 -13.58
CA ARG A 130 0.91 -14.27 -13.97
C ARG A 130 1.80 -14.93 -12.93
N THR A 131 2.75 -14.18 -12.37
CA THR A 131 3.70 -14.67 -11.36
C THR A 131 3.00 -15.03 -10.05
N VAL A 132 2.10 -14.17 -9.58
CA VAL A 132 1.30 -14.42 -8.37
C VAL A 132 0.39 -15.64 -8.57
N ARG A 133 -0.32 -15.72 -9.69
CA ARG A 133 -1.17 -16.90 -10.00
C ARG A 133 -0.37 -18.20 -10.05
N TYR A 134 0.84 -18.16 -10.63
CA TYR A 134 1.72 -19.31 -10.65
C TYR A 134 2.16 -19.71 -9.24
N GLY A 135 2.59 -18.73 -8.44
CA GLY A 135 2.93 -18.93 -7.03
C GLY A 135 1.81 -19.63 -6.27
N CYS A 136 0.61 -19.03 -6.24
CA CYS A 136 -0.55 -19.59 -5.54
C CYS A 136 -0.94 -20.99 -6.05
N LYS A 137 -0.75 -21.27 -7.34
CA LYS A 137 -1.05 -22.59 -7.92
C LYS A 137 -0.13 -23.68 -7.41
N TYR A 138 1.16 -23.38 -7.23
CA TYR A 138 2.18 -24.40 -6.93
C TYR A 138 2.65 -24.40 -5.48
N GLU A 139 2.28 -23.41 -4.68
CA GLU A 139 2.64 -23.31 -3.27
C GLU A 139 2.32 -24.59 -2.48
N ALA A 140 1.13 -25.15 -2.64
CA ALA A 140 0.74 -26.40 -1.97
C ALA A 140 1.58 -27.62 -2.45
N THR A 141 1.94 -27.66 -3.73
CA THR A 141 2.83 -28.70 -4.27
C THR A 141 4.24 -28.57 -3.70
N ALA A 142 4.77 -27.34 -3.68
CA ALA A 142 6.07 -27.02 -3.12
C ALA A 142 6.12 -27.38 -1.62
N ARG A 143 5.10 -27.01 -0.84
CA ARG A 143 4.97 -27.35 0.59
C ARG A 143 5.01 -28.85 0.82
N LYS A 144 4.26 -29.63 0.04
CA LYS A 144 4.23 -31.09 0.15
C LYS A 144 5.60 -31.72 -0.14
N GLN A 145 6.30 -31.25 -1.17
CA GLN A 145 7.64 -31.74 -1.47
C GLN A 145 8.66 -31.34 -0.40
N TYR A 146 8.59 -30.09 0.05
CA TYR A 146 9.39 -29.59 1.17
C TYR A 146 9.20 -30.44 2.43
N GLU A 147 7.96 -30.69 2.84
CA GLU A 147 7.65 -31.53 3.99
C GLU A 147 8.21 -32.96 3.84
N GLY A 148 8.10 -33.54 2.64
CA GLY A 148 8.66 -34.85 2.33
C GLY A 148 10.18 -34.90 2.49
N VAL A 149 10.90 -33.90 1.96
CA VAL A 149 12.37 -33.81 2.05
C VAL A 149 12.81 -33.60 3.50
N GLN A 150 12.19 -32.66 4.21
CA GLN A 150 12.56 -32.36 5.59
C GLN A 150 12.28 -33.53 6.55
N SER A 151 11.23 -34.32 6.30
CA SER A 151 10.91 -35.50 7.11
C SER A 151 11.98 -36.60 7.07
N LEU A 152 12.87 -36.60 6.07
CA LEU A 152 14.00 -37.53 6.00
C LEU A 152 15.12 -37.17 6.97
N HIS A 153 15.25 -35.88 7.29
CA HIS A 153 16.33 -35.34 8.12
C HIS A 153 15.87 -34.91 9.51
N HIS A 154 14.56 -34.74 9.71
CA HIS A 154 13.97 -34.25 10.94
C HIS A 154 12.87 -35.19 11.42
N GLN A 155 13.08 -35.78 12.61
CA GLN A 155 12.10 -36.66 13.23
C GLN A 155 10.83 -35.89 13.62
N GLY A 156 9.67 -36.45 13.29
CA GLY A 156 8.37 -35.85 13.58
C GLY A 156 8.15 -34.51 12.87
N PHE A 157 8.85 -34.27 11.76
CA PHE A 157 8.66 -33.05 10.98
C PHE A 157 7.23 -32.96 10.45
N SER A 158 6.64 -31.78 10.58
CA SER A 158 5.36 -31.45 9.95
C SER A 158 5.37 -30.00 9.49
N CYS A 159 4.69 -29.73 8.38
CA CYS A 159 4.49 -28.39 7.86
C CYS A 159 3.00 -28.14 7.64
N LYS A 160 2.41 -27.27 8.46
CA LYS A 160 0.99 -26.94 8.39
C LYS A 160 0.77 -25.56 7.79
N ASP A 161 -0.38 -25.37 7.15
CA ASP A 161 -0.79 -24.06 6.67
C ASP A 161 -0.85 -23.06 7.84
N SER A 162 -0.32 -21.87 7.61
CA SER A 162 -0.34 -20.78 8.57
C SER A 162 -1.45 -19.79 8.22
N ARG A 163 -1.85 -19.00 9.21
CA ARG A 163 -2.84 -17.92 9.06
C ARG A 163 -2.18 -16.59 9.40
N LEU A 164 -2.97 -15.53 9.50
CA LEU A 164 -2.51 -14.27 10.04
C LEU A 164 -2.20 -14.42 11.54
N TRP A 165 -0.95 -14.16 11.90
CA TRP A 165 -0.49 -14.00 13.27
C TRP A 165 -0.49 -12.51 13.61
N LEU A 166 -1.06 -12.18 14.76
CA LEU A 166 -0.97 -10.84 15.34
C LEU A 166 -0.02 -10.91 16.52
N ASN A 167 0.89 -9.94 16.60
CA ASN A 167 1.80 -9.87 17.73
C ASN A 167 1.10 -9.16 18.91
N PRO A 168 1.05 -9.75 20.12
CA PRO A 168 0.42 -9.10 21.27
C PRO A 168 1.06 -7.76 21.68
N GLN A 169 2.38 -7.61 21.47
CA GLN A 169 3.12 -6.38 21.74
C GLN A 169 2.81 -5.30 20.70
N TRP A 170 2.56 -5.70 19.45
CA TRP A 170 2.17 -4.81 18.35
C TRP A 170 0.86 -5.28 17.69
N PRO A 171 -0.31 -5.11 18.34
CA PRO A 171 -1.59 -5.69 17.85
C PRO A 171 -2.04 -5.17 16.48
N TYR A 172 -1.43 -4.09 16.01
CA TYR A 172 -1.66 -3.47 14.72
C TYR A 172 -0.71 -3.98 13.61
N MET A 173 0.19 -4.90 13.95
CA MET A 173 1.08 -5.58 13.02
C MET A 173 0.78 -7.07 13.01
N GLY A 174 0.90 -7.66 11.82
CA GLY A 174 0.72 -9.09 11.66
C GLY A 174 1.52 -9.65 10.51
N ALA A 175 1.75 -10.95 10.58
CA ALA A 175 2.49 -11.71 9.61
C ALA A 175 1.67 -12.93 9.18
N SER A 176 1.75 -13.27 7.89
CA SER A 176 1.20 -14.52 7.37
C SER A 176 2.34 -15.29 6.71
N PRO A 177 3.08 -16.11 7.47
CA PRO A 177 4.02 -17.06 6.88
C PRO A 177 3.31 -18.04 5.94
N ASP A 178 4.04 -18.68 5.02
CA ASP A 178 3.47 -19.69 4.13
C ASP A 178 3.20 -21.03 4.85
N GLY A 179 3.83 -21.26 6.00
CA GLY A 179 3.57 -22.43 6.83
C GLY A 179 4.22 -22.37 8.21
N CYS A 180 3.67 -23.15 9.13
CA CYS A 180 4.26 -23.41 10.44
C CYS A 180 4.93 -24.78 10.40
N VAL A 181 6.20 -24.83 10.78
CA VAL A 181 6.99 -26.06 10.81
C VAL A 181 7.20 -26.50 12.25
N THR A 182 7.23 -27.81 12.49
CA THR A 182 7.54 -28.35 13.82
C THR A 182 8.30 -29.65 13.67
N CYS A 183 9.35 -29.84 14.47
CA CYS A 183 10.08 -31.10 14.57
C CYS A 183 10.67 -31.30 15.97
N THR A 184 11.03 -32.53 16.33
CA THR A 184 11.55 -32.84 17.68
C THR A 184 12.92 -32.26 17.95
N CYS A 185 13.72 -32.00 16.91
CA CYS A 185 15.09 -31.51 17.03
C CYS A 185 15.21 -29.98 17.15
N HIS A 186 14.31 -29.21 16.54
CA HIS A 186 14.40 -27.75 16.50
C HIS A 186 13.16 -27.05 17.09
N GLY A 187 12.14 -27.80 17.53
CA GLY A 187 10.91 -27.22 18.04
C GLY A 187 10.04 -26.66 16.92
N THR A 188 9.47 -25.48 17.15
CA THR A 188 8.54 -24.82 16.23
C THR A 188 9.21 -23.65 15.52
N GLY A 189 8.99 -23.53 14.22
CA GLY A 189 9.39 -22.40 13.39
C GLY A 189 8.37 -22.14 12.29
N ILE A 190 8.77 -21.38 11.28
CA ILE A 190 7.92 -21.09 10.10
C ILE A 190 8.65 -21.44 8.79
N CYS A 191 7.95 -21.39 7.67
CA CYS A 191 8.56 -21.44 6.34
C CYS A 191 7.97 -20.36 5.41
N GLU A 192 8.80 -19.90 4.47
CA GLU A 192 8.42 -18.99 3.41
C GLU A 192 8.79 -19.63 2.07
N ILE A 193 7.80 -19.89 1.22
CA ILE A 193 7.89 -20.67 -0.01
C ILE A 193 7.77 -19.76 -1.22
N LYS A 194 8.79 -19.78 -2.08
CA LYS A 194 8.79 -19.04 -3.35
C LYS A 194 8.85 -19.99 -4.54
N CYS A 195 7.87 -19.82 -5.43
CA CYS A 195 7.78 -20.55 -6.70
C CYS A 195 8.02 -19.57 -7.87
N PRO A 196 9.26 -19.24 -8.23
CA PRO A 196 9.57 -18.27 -9.28
C PRO A 196 9.12 -18.77 -10.66
N HIS A 197 8.12 -18.10 -11.26
CA HIS A 197 7.62 -18.45 -12.60
C HIS A 197 8.73 -18.42 -13.68
N SER A 198 9.67 -17.48 -13.58
CA SER A 198 10.80 -17.32 -14.51
C SER A 198 11.80 -18.49 -14.47
N LYS A 199 11.81 -19.27 -13.38
CA LYS A 199 12.74 -20.38 -13.16
C LYS A 199 12.03 -21.73 -13.02
N GLN A 200 10.77 -21.83 -13.43
CA GLN A 200 9.94 -23.02 -13.19
C GLN A 200 10.50 -24.34 -13.74
N GLU A 201 11.30 -24.28 -14.81
CA GLU A 201 11.93 -25.45 -15.45
C GLU A 201 13.41 -25.61 -15.10
N GLU A 202 13.96 -24.76 -14.23
CA GLU A 202 15.36 -24.80 -13.84
C GLU A 202 15.65 -26.08 -13.05
N ALA A 203 16.71 -26.77 -13.44
CA ALA A 203 17.09 -28.06 -12.86
C ALA A 203 18.00 -27.90 -11.64
N ASN A 204 18.66 -26.75 -11.49
CA ASN A 204 19.51 -26.47 -10.34
C ASN A 204 19.47 -24.98 -9.97
N LEU A 205 18.70 -24.67 -8.92
CA LEU A 205 18.52 -23.32 -8.40
C LEU A 205 19.83 -22.68 -7.92
N ARG A 206 20.82 -23.49 -7.53
CA ARG A 206 22.14 -22.99 -7.10
C ARG A 206 22.92 -22.39 -8.26
N LEU A 207 22.70 -22.84 -9.50
CA LEU A 207 23.34 -22.26 -10.68
C LEU A 207 22.77 -20.90 -11.05
N CYS A 208 21.55 -20.59 -10.61
CA CYS A 208 20.94 -19.27 -10.80
C CYS A 208 21.41 -18.22 -9.80
N ALA A 209 22.24 -18.60 -8.83
CA ALA A 209 22.71 -17.68 -7.80
C ALA A 209 23.55 -16.54 -8.42
N GLY A 210 23.18 -15.30 -8.11
CA GLY A 210 23.81 -14.09 -8.65
C GLY A 210 23.23 -13.61 -9.98
N GLU A 211 22.25 -14.31 -10.56
CA GLU A 211 21.53 -13.79 -11.73
C GLU A 211 20.76 -12.51 -11.38
N GLN A 212 20.71 -11.58 -12.33
CA GLN A 212 20.01 -10.31 -12.15
C GLN A 212 18.51 -10.54 -11.90
N GLY A 213 18.01 -9.98 -10.80
CA GLY A 213 16.60 -10.10 -10.42
C GLY A 213 16.24 -11.43 -9.75
N PHE A 214 17.22 -12.29 -9.45
CA PHE A 214 17.01 -13.50 -8.65
C PHE A 214 17.37 -13.28 -7.18
N CYS A 215 16.78 -14.11 -6.30
CA CYS A 215 16.89 -13.93 -4.85
C CYS A 215 18.13 -14.60 -4.22
N LEU A 216 18.72 -15.60 -4.89
CA LEU A 216 19.88 -16.32 -4.38
C LEU A 216 21.18 -15.67 -4.86
N VAL A 217 22.20 -15.70 -4.01
CA VAL A 217 23.57 -15.27 -4.28
C VAL A 217 24.55 -16.36 -3.85
N ASN A 218 25.67 -16.45 -4.55
CA ASN A 218 26.79 -17.31 -4.16
C ASN A 218 27.78 -16.44 -3.38
N ASP A 219 27.93 -16.73 -2.10
CA ASP A 219 28.89 -16.08 -1.22
C ASP A 219 29.93 -17.09 -0.77
N GLY A 220 31.15 -16.96 -1.28
CA GLY A 220 32.27 -17.84 -0.91
C GLY A 220 32.03 -19.33 -1.19
N GLY A 221 31.27 -19.68 -2.23
CA GLY A 221 30.92 -21.07 -2.57
C GLY A 221 29.65 -21.59 -1.89
N THR A 222 29.02 -20.80 -1.02
CA THR A 222 27.74 -21.14 -0.40
C THR A 222 26.61 -20.35 -1.03
N VAL A 223 25.63 -21.05 -1.60
CA VAL A 223 24.42 -20.41 -2.13
C VAL A 223 23.44 -20.13 -0.99
N LYS A 224 23.00 -18.87 -0.90
CA LYS A 224 22.06 -18.37 0.11
C LYS A 224 21.18 -17.24 -0.43
N LEU A 225 20.11 -16.91 0.27
CA LEU A 225 19.30 -15.72 0.05
C LEU A 225 20.13 -14.46 0.29
N ASP A 226 20.13 -13.55 -0.68
CA ASP A 226 20.78 -12.24 -0.53
C ASP A 226 20.16 -11.49 0.66
N ARG A 227 21.01 -11.12 1.62
CA ARG A 227 20.61 -10.40 2.84
C ARG A 227 20.09 -8.98 2.56
N ARG A 228 20.25 -8.49 1.33
CA ARG A 228 19.69 -7.21 0.85
C ARG A 228 18.38 -7.40 0.09
N HIS A 229 17.95 -8.65 -0.15
CA HIS A 229 16.74 -8.94 -0.89
C HIS A 229 15.48 -8.69 -0.05
N ALA A 230 14.39 -8.24 -0.69
CA ALA A 230 13.13 -7.97 -0.01
C ALA A 230 12.57 -9.17 0.78
N TYR A 231 12.76 -10.39 0.27
CA TYR A 231 12.37 -11.62 0.98
C TYR A 231 13.09 -11.80 2.31
N TYR A 232 14.35 -11.40 2.43
CA TYR A 232 15.07 -11.51 3.70
C TYR A 232 14.42 -10.60 4.76
N HIS A 233 14.12 -9.35 4.41
CA HIS A 233 13.43 -8.43 5.31
C HIS A 233 11.99 -8.88 5.63
N GLN A 234 11.28 -9.49 4.66
CA GLN A 234 9.96 -10.08 4.90
C GLN A 234 10.04 -11.20 5.95
N ILE A 235 10.99 -12.11 5.80
CA ILE A 235 11.19 -13.23 6.72
C ILE A 235 11.58 -12.71 8.11
N GLN A 236 12.50 -11.75 8.19
CA GLN A 236 12.87 -11.14 9.47
C GLN A 236 11.67 -10.50 10.16
N ALA A 237 10.77 -9.84 9.44
CA ALA A 237 9.52 -9.33 10.02
C ALA A 237 8.61 -10.47 10.52
N GLN A 238 8.45 -11.55 9.75
CA GLN A 238 7.64 -12.69 10.18
C GLN A 238 8.20 -13.36 11.45
N LEU A 239 9.52 -13.54 11.55
CA LEU A 239 10.18 -14.14 12.72
C LEU A 239 9.86 -13.40 14.02
N HIS A 240 9.92 -12.07 13.99
CA HIS A 240 9.64 -11.23 15.16
C HIS A 240 8.15 -11.11 15.46
N LEU A 241 7.29 -11.04 14.43
CA LEU A 241 5.85 -10.90 14.64
C LEU A 241 5.19 -12.18 15.13
N VAL A 242 5.61 -13.35 14.62
CA VAL A 242 5.10 -14.67 15.02
C VAL A 242 5.72 -15.15 16.33
N ASP A 243 6.82 -14.51 16.74
CA ASP A 243 7.66 -14.91 17.85
C ASP A 243 8.26 -16.34 17.73
N VAL A 244 8.93 -16.61 16.61
CA VAL A 244 9.76 -17.82 16.43
C VAL A 244 11.23 -17.52 16.07
N ASP A 245 12.12 -18.46 16.37
CA ASP A 245 13.57 -18.28 16.23
C ASP A 245 14.09 -18.50 14.79
N TYR A 246 13.35 -19.25 13.97
CA TYR A 246 13.79 -19.59 12.62
C TYR A 246 12.67 -19.72 11.59
N CYS A 247 13.06 -19.48 10.34
CA CYS A 247 12.24 -19.63 9.16
C CYS A 247 13.05 -20.43 8.13
N ASP A 248 12.48 -21.52 7.63
CA ASP A 248 13.04 -22.22 6.49
C ASP A 248 12.57 -21.52 5.20
N PHE A 249 13.51 -20.84 4.54
CA PHE A 249 13.29 -20.21 3.25
C PHE A 249 13.40 -21.25 2.14
N VAL A 250 12.33 -21.42 1.38
CA VAL A 250 12.19 -22.46 0.38
C VAL A 250 12.04 -21.82 -1.00
N VAL A 251 12.89 -22.20 -1.94
CA VAL A 251 12.72 -21.86 -3.36
C VAL A 251 12.47 -23.15 -4.12
N TRP A 252 11.37 -23.17 -4.87
CA TRP A 252 10.88 -24.38 -5.52
C TRP A 252 10.69 -24.20 -7.03
N THR A 253 11.17 -25.18 -7.79
CA THR A 253 10.88 -25.37 -9.21
C THR A 253 10.32 -26.77 -9.43
N LYS A 254 9.86 -27.09 -10.64
CA LYS A 254 9.37 -28.44 -10.95
C LYS A 254 10.46 -29.52 -10.84
N LYS A 255 11.73 -29.14 -10.76
CA LYS A 255 12.89 -30.04 -10.82
C LYS A 255 13.82 -29.94 -9.62
N ASP A 256 13.74 -28.87 -8.84
CA ASP A 256 14.66 -28.62 -7.74
C ASP A 256 13.96 -27.94 -6.54
N LEU A 257 14.52 -28.16 -5.36
CA LEU A 257 14.08 -27.61 -4.09
C LEU A 257 15.30 -27.11 -3.32
N PHE A 258 15.42 -25.79 -3.20
CA PHE A 258 16.42 -25.15 -2.36
C PHE A 258 15.80 -24.78 -1.00
N VAL A 259 16.50 -25.08 0.08
CA VAL A 259 16.10 -24.72 1.46
C VAL A 259 17.28 -24.08 2.16
N GLU A 260 17.04 -22.92 2.79
CA GLU A 260 17.97 -22.27 3.71
C GLU A 260 17.25 -21.93 5.01
N ARG A 261 17.83 -22.29 6.15
CA ARG A 261 17.33 -21.84 7.45
C ARG A 261 17.84 -20.43 7.76
N ILE A 262 16.90 -19.51 7.97
CA ILE A 262 17.16 -18.13 8.37
C ILE A 262 16.79 -17.98 9.84
N VAL A 263 17.75 -17.49 10.63
CA VAL A 263 17.57 -17.20 12.05
C VAL A 263 17.13 -15.76 12.28
N ARG A 264 16.46 -15.53 13.40
CA ARG A 264 16.03 -14.22 13.86
C ARG A 264 17.24 -13.29 14.08
N ASP A 265 17.19 -12.11 13.47
CA ASP A 265 18.19 -11.06 13.63
C ASP A 265 17.59 -9.90 14.46
N VAL A 266 17.92 -9.89 15.74
CA VAL A 266 17.37 -8.93 16.72
C VAL A 266 17.91 -7.52 16.46
N ASP A 267 19.20 -7.39 16.13
CA ASP A 267 19.82 -6.09 15.87
C ASP A 267 19.20 -5.42 14.66
N LEU A 268 18.94 -6.19 13.59
CA LEU A 268 18.22 -5.68 12.43
C LEU A 268 16.80 -5.24 12.79
N TRP A 269 16.09 -6.01 13.62
CA TRP A 269 14.71 -5.70 14.01
C TRP A 269 14.60 -4.46 14.89
N ASP A 270 15.49 -4.31 15.87
CA ASP A 270 15.52 -3.14 16.74
C ASP A 270 15.73 -1.84 15.96
N ASN A 271 16.40 -1.92 14.80
CA ASN A 271 16.55 -0.80 13.87
C ASN A 271 15.30 -0.54 12.99
N ILE A 272 14.50 -1.57 12.71
CA ILE A 272 13.34 -1.51 11.82
C ILE A 272 12.07 -1.14 12.60
N ILE A 273 11.83 -1.76 13.75
CA ILE A 273 10.55 -1.66 14.46
C ILE A 273 10.13 -0.21 14.78
N PRO A 274 11.00 0.72 15.23
CA PRO A 274 10.59 2.09 15.52
C PRO A 274 10.12 2.84 14.26
N ARG A 275 10.68 2.49 13.09
CA ARG A 275 10.30 3.07 11.80
C ARG A 275 8.94 2.56 11.35
N VAL A 276 8.68 1.27 11.53
CA VAL A 276 7.38 0.65 11.20
C VAL A 276 6.28 1.17 12.11
N GLU A 277 6.54 1.28 13.43
CA GLU A 277 5.59 1.87 14.37
C GLU A 277 5.27 3.32 14.02
N ARG A 278 6.30 4.12 13.69
CA ARG A 278 6.12 5.50 13.25
C ARG A 278 5.31 5.58 11.97
N PHE A 279 5.60 4.73 10.98
CA PHE A 279 4.82 4.64 9.74
C PHE A 279 3.36 4.28 10.00
N PHE A 280 3.11 3.31 10.89
CA PHE A 280 1.74 2.96 11.27
C PHE A 280 1.02 4.16 11.90
N ARG A 281 1.62 4.81 12.90
CA ARG A 281 0.99 5.92 13.64
C ARG A 281 0.77 7.17 12.79
N LEU A 282 1.69 7.47 11.87
CA LEU A 282 1.65 8.71 11.07
C LEU A 282 0.97 8.54 9.71
N CYS A 283 0.98 7.33 9.15
CA CYS A 283 0.47 7.09 7.80
C CYS A 283 -0.77 6.20 7.81
N VAL A 284 -0.65 4.99 8.36
CA VAL A 284 -1.71 3.97 8.27
C VAL A 284 -2.91 4.36 9.14
N LEU A 285 -2.67 4.65 10.43
CA LEU A 285 -3.73 4.95 11.39
C LEU A 285 -4.53 6.21 11.01
N PRO A 286 -3.93 7.34 10.62
CA PRO A 286 -4.69 8.52 10.19
C PRO A 286 -5.43 8.30 8.87
N GLU A 287 -4.89 7.46 7.98
CA GLU A 287 -5.57 7.11 6.72
C GLU A 287 -6.79 6.22 6.99
N VAL A 288 -6.64 5.17 7.81
CA VAL A 288 -7.74 4.26 8.17
C VAL A 288 -8.85 4.99 8.92
N LEU A 289 -8.52 5.88 9.85
CA LEU A 289 -9.52 6.58 10.67
C LEU A 289 -10.17 7.78 9.98
N GLY A 290 -9.44 8.48 9.09
CA GLY A 290 -9.89 9.78 8.59
C GLY A 290 -9.51 10.14 7.16
N GLN A 291 -8.87 9.23 6.41
CA GLN A 291 -8.35 9.45 5.06
C GLN A 291 -7.48 10.70 4.96
N GLN A 292 -6.70 10.99 6.01
CA GLN A 292 -6.04 12.29 6.14
C GLN A 292 -4.92 12.50 5.11
N LEU A 293 -4.34 11.42 4.56
CA LEU A 293 -3.32 11.50 3.51
C LEU A 293 -3.97 11.68 2.15
N THR A 294 -4.97 10.84 1.83
CA THR A 294 -5.71 10.93 0.57
C THR A 294 -6.44 12.26 0.44
N ARG A 295 -6.86 12.87 1.55
CA ARG A 295 -7.51 14.20 1.60
C ARG A 295 -6.54 15.37 1.76
N GLY A 296 -5.22 15.12 1.76
CA GLY A 296 -4.18 16.17 1.79
C GLY A 296 -4.10 16.99 3.09
N LYS A 297 -4.64 16.48 4.20
CA LYS A 297 -4.70 17.20 5.49
C LYS A 297 -3.40 17.15 6.29
N VAL A 298 -2.49 16.23 5.96
CA VAL A 298 -1.19 16.08 6.63
C VAL A 298 -0.07 16.63 5.74
N LYS A 299 0.51 17.78 6.11
CA LYS A 299 1.65 18.40 5.40
C LYS A 299 2.99 17.67 5.63
N VAL A 300 3.06 16.77 6.61
CA VAL A 300 4.31 16.20 7.17
C VAL A 300 5.02 15.19 6.24
N ILE A 301 4.34 14.63 5.23
CA ILE A 301 4.87 13.46 4.49
C ILE A 301 5.67 13.82 3.22
N LYS A 302 5.59 15.05 2.71
CA LYS A 302 6.25 15.42 1.44
C LYS A 302 7.78 15.32 1.47
N SER A 303 8.42 15.50 2.64
CA SER A 303 9.88 15.33 2.75
C SER A 303 10.34 13.89 3.01
N TRP A 304 9.45 13.01 3.48
CA TRP A 304 9.80 11.67 3.97
C TRP A 304 9.79 10.59 2.88
N CYS A 305 8.83 10.63 1.95
CA CYS A 305 8.78 9.66 0.84
C CYS A 305 10.03 9.73 -0.06
N ALA A 306 10.67 10.91 -0.17
CA ALA A 306 11.87 11.11 -0.98
C ALA A 306 13.13 10.39 -0.44
N HIS A 307 13.14 9.99 0.84
CA HIS A 307 14.28 9.31 1.46
C HIS A 307 14.16 7.78 1.49
N PHE A 308 12.94 7.22 1.34
CA PHE A 308 12.69 5.78 1.44
C PHE A 308 12.43 5.09 0.09
N PHE A 309 12.05 5.85 -0.94
CA PHE A 309 12.05 5.39 -2.32
C PHE A 309 13.04 6.28 -3.09
N PRO A 310 14.29 5.84 -3.31
CA PRO A 310 15.15 6.54 -4.25
C PRO A 310 14.42 6.55 -5.59
N GLN A 311 14.20 7.75 -6.14
CA GLN A 311 13.86 7.87 -7.54
C GLN A 311 14.99 7.19 -8.30
N GLU A 312 14.72 6.04 -8.91
CA GLU A 312 15.60 5.54 -9.96
C GLU A 312 15.75 6.67 -10.97
N HIS A 313 16.96 7.18 -11.08
CA HIS A 313 17.36 8.08 -12.15
C HIS A 313 17.10 7.35 -13.47
N VAL A 314 15.96 7.64 -14.10
CA VAL A 314 15.76 7.36 -15.52
C VAL A 314 16.51 8.46 -16.26
N SER A 315 17.81 8.24 -16.45
CA SER A 315 18.59 8.99 -17.42
C SER A 315 18.20 8.55 -18.83
N ALA A 316 17.59 9.51 -19.54
CA ALA A 316 17.42 9.70 -20.99
C ALA A 316 16.97 8.50 -21.86
#